data_AF-A0AAN8V598-F1
#
_entry.id   AF-A0AAN8V598-F1
#
_cell.length_a   1.000
_cell.length_b   1.000
_cell.length_c   1.000
_cell.angle_alpha   90.00
_cell.angle_beta   90.00
_cell.angle_gamma   90.00
#
_symmetry.space_group_name_H-M   'P 1'
#
loop_
_entity.id
_entity.type
_entity.pdbx_description
1 polymer ?
#
loop_
_entity_poly.entity_id
_entity_poly.type
_entity_poly.pdbx_seq_one_letter_code
_entity_poly.pdbx_strand_id
1 'polypeptide(L)'
;MDHSIRLVLEVAQHLGENMVRTIAMDGTEGLVRSQRVLNTGSPITVPVGRATLGRILNVIGEPIDEKGDIKTGRFLPIHREAPAFVE
;
A
#
# COMPACT_ATOMS: atom_id res chain seq x y z
N MET A 1 -7.92 -8.46 -20.19
CA MET A 1 -6.71 -9.12 -19.67
C MET A 1 -6.75 -8.95 -18.17
N ASP A 2 -6.97 -10.06 -17.47
CA ASP A 2 -6.99 -10.08 -16.01
C ASP A 2 -5.56 -9.91 -15.53
N HIS A 3 -5.29 -8.83 -14.78
CA HIS A 3 -3.97 -8.60 -14.21
C HIS A 3 -3.92 -9.39 -12.91
N SER A 4 -3.16 -10.49 -12.91
CA SER A 4 -3.11 -11.44 -11.79
C SER A 4 -2.41 -10.92 -10.53
N ILE A 5 -1.89 -9.70 -10.55
CA ILE A 5 -1.12 -9.10 -9.44
C ILE A 5 -1.82 -7.82 -8.99
N ARG A 6 -2.02 -7.69 -7.67
CA ARG A 6 -2.58 -6.49 -7.05
C ARG A 6 -1.55 -5.37 -7.10
N LEU A 7 -1.67 -4.46 -8.06
CA LEU A 7 -0.82 -3.29 -8.14
C LEU A 7 -1.36 -2.14 -7.27
N VAL A 8 -0.55 -1.69 -6.31
CA VAL A 8 -0.83 -0.51 -5.49
C VAL A 8 -0.01 0.67 -5.99
N LEU A 9 -0.66 1.83 -6.08
CA LEU A 9 -0.05 3.09 -6.51
C LEU A 9 -0.11 4.08 -5.35
N GLU A 10 1.01 4.72 -5.04
CA GLU A 10 1.08 5.78 -4.05
C GLU A 10 1.11 7.15 -4.73
N VAL A 11 0.17 8.04 -4.40
CA VAL A 11 0.15 9.39 -4.96
C VAL A 11 1.30 10.21 -4.39
N ALA A 12 2.21 10.65 -5.27
CA ALA A 12 3.36 11.48 -4.91
C ALA A 12 3.08 12.97 -5.13
N GLN A 13 2.25 13.31 -6.13
CA GLN A 13 2.01 14.70 -6.48
C GLN A 13 0.65 14.90 -7.18
N HIS A 14 0.00 16.04 -6.91
CA HIS A 14 -1.09 16.53 -7.74
C HIS A 14 -0.52 17.36 -8.90
N LEU A 15 -0.85 16.98 -10.14
CA LEU A 15 -0.34 17.66 -11.33
C LEU A 15 -1.25 18.81 -11.81
N GLY A 16 -2.43 18.96 -11.20
CA GLY A 16 -3.49 19.82 -11.71
C GLY A 16 -4.40 19.08 -12.68
N GLU A 17 -5.43 19.75 -13.20
CA GLU A 17 -6.36 19.18 -14.21
C GLU A 17 -6.97 17.82 -13.80
N ASN A 18 -7.21 17.63 -12.50
CA ASN A 18 -7.69 16.36 -11.93
C ASN A 18 -6.76 15.15 -12.18
N MET A 19 -5.47 15.39 -12.41
CA MET A 19 -4.44 14.38 -12.57
C MET A 19 -3.52 14.29 -11.35
N VAL A 20 -3.08 13.07 -11.07
CA VAL A 20 -2.09 12.76 -10.04
C VAL A 20 -0.92 11.99 -10.63
N ARG A 21 0.28 12.23 -10.13
CA ARG A 21 1.47 11.41 -10.37
C ARG A 21 1.60 10.41 -9.23
N THR A 22 1.72 9.14 -9.57
CA THR A 22 1.87 8.06 -8.61
C THR A 22 3.22 7.33 -8.77
N ILE A 23 3.67 6.69 -7.70
CA ILE A 23 4.76 5.72 -7.70
C ILE A 23 4.14 4.32 -7.56
N ALA A 24 4.51 3.39 -8.42
CA ALA A 24 4.03 2.02 -8.38
C ALA A 24 4.82 1.20 -7.35
N MET A 25 4.13 0.38 -6.56
CA MET A 25 4.75 -0.50 -5.55
C MET A 25 5.19 -1.86 -6.10
N ASP A 26 4.95 -2.10 -7.40
CA ASP A 26 5.34 -3.30 -8.13
C ASP A 26 5.54 -2.94 -9.62
N GLY A 27 5.86 -3.93 -10.45
CA GLY A 27 6.00 -3.79 -11.90
C GLY A 27 4.78 -3.16 -12.58
N THR A 28 5.04 -2.36 -13.61
CA THR A 28 4.01 -1.64 -14.40
C THR A 28 3.74 -2.27 -15.76
N GLU A 29 4.32 -3.44 -16.04
CA GLU A 29 4.13 -4.19 -17.26
C GLU A 29 2.65 -4.55 -17.45
N GLY A 30 2.16 -4.43 -18.68
CA GLY A 30 0.78 -4.76 -19.02
C GLY A 30 -0.25 -3.66 -18.73
N LEU A 31 0.09 -2.62 -17.96
CA LEU A 31 -0.80 -1.49 -17.75
C LEU A 31 -1.13 -0.78 -19.06
N VAL A 32 -2.40 -0.42 -19.21
CA VAL A 32 -2.89 0.32 -20.37
C VAL A 32 -3.60 1.60 -19.94
N ARG A 33 -3.61 2.57 -20.84
CA ARG A 33 -4.37 3.81 -20.64
C ARG A 33 -5.85 3.53 -20.42
N SER A 34 -6.49 4.39 -19.63
CA SER A 34 -7.91 4.29 -19.28
C SER A 34 -8.29 3.07 -18.44
N GLN A 35 -7.32 2.32 -17.94
CA GLN A 35 -7.56 1.29 -16.93
C GLN A 35 -8.14 1.94 -15.67
N ARG A 36 -9.18 1.32 -15.11
CA ARG A 36 -9.82 1.84 -13.90
C ARG A 36 -8.88 1.70 -12.71
N VAL A 37 -8.80 2.75 -11.92
CA VAL A 37 -8.05 2.80 -10.65
C VAL A 37 -9.04 3.14 -9.55
N LEU A 38 -8.96 2.44 -8.42
CA LEU A 38 -9.78 2.72 -7.24
C LEU A 38 -8.95 3.52 -6.24
N ASN A 39 -9.46 4.68 -5.83
CA ASN A 39 -8.90 5.42 -4.70
C ASN A 39 -9.36 4.77 -3.38
N THR A 40 -8.41 4.35 -2.55
CA THR A 40 -8.67 3.76 -1.23
C THR A 40 -9.10 4.78 -0.18
N GLY A 41 -8.83 6.07 -0.40
CA GLY A 41 -9.11 7.15 0.55
C GLY A 41 -8.13 7.25 1.73
N SER A 42 -7.10 6.41 1.76
CA SER A 42 -6.08 6.37 2.80
C SER A 42 -4.69 6.09 2.22
N PRO A 43 -3.60 6.43 2.94
CA PRO A 43 -2.28 5.91 2.63
C PRO A 43 -2.25 4.38 2.61
N ILE A 44 -1.14 3.81 2.14
CA ILE A 44 -0.85 2.38 2.30
C ILE A 44 -0.89 2.06 3.80
N THR A 45 -1.71 1.06 4.17
CA THR A 45 -1.85 0.58 5.53
C THR A 45 -1.37 -0.85 5.63
N VAL A 46 -0.67 -1.17 6.71
CA VAL A 46 -0.06 -2.49 6.92
C VAL A 46 -0.55 -3.09 8.25
N PRO A 47 -0.65 -4.43 8.35
CA PRO A 47 -1.00 -5.08 9.61
C PRO A 47 0.09 -4.79 10.65
N VAL A 48 -0.31 -4.60 11.91
CA VAL A 48 0.62 -4.36 13.01
C VAL A 48 0.23 -5.15 14.27
N GLY A 49 1.15 -5.15 15.24
CA GLY A 49 0.97 -5.79 16.53
C GLY A 49 1.60 -7.18 16.60
N ARG A 50 1.34 -7.92 17.68
CA ARG A 50 1.99 -9.22 17.94
C ARG A 50 1.73 -10.27 16.85
N ALA A 51 0.61 -10.14 16.12
CA ALA A 51 0.25 -11.03 15.02
C ALA A 51 1.26 -11.02 13.85
N THR A 52 2.06 -9.96 13.71
CA THR A 52 3.08 -9.86 12.64
C THR A 52 4.44 -10.42 13.03
N LEU A 53 4.65 -10.80 14.31
CA LEU A 53 5.93 -11.33 14.76
C LEU A 53 6.24 -12.68 14.09
N GLY A 54 7.44 -12.80 13.53
CA GLY A 54 7.88 -14.01 12.80
C GLY A 54 7.27 -14.18 11.41
N ARG A 55 6.61 -13.13 10.89
CA ARG A 55 6.06 -13.06 9.54
C ARG A 55 6.98 -12.26 8.62
N ILE A 56 7.01 -12.60 7.33
CA ILE A 56 7.66 -11.79 6.29
C ILE A 56 6.57 -11.08 5.51
N LEU A 57 6.64 -9.75 5.45
CA LEU A 57 5.66 -8.88 4.81
C LEU A 57 6.32 -8.11 3.68
N ASN A 58 5.60 -7.90 2.57
CA ASN A 58 6.00 -6.96 1.53
C ASN A 58 5.64 -5.51 1.93
N VAL A 59 6.00 -4.56 1.06
CA VAL A 59 5.83 -3.11 1.32
C VAL A 59 4.36 -2.69 1.49
N ILE A 60 3.43 -3.41 0.89
CA ILE A 60 1.98 -3.14 1.00
C ILE A 60 1.31 -3.93 2.12
N GLY A 61 2.09 -4.66 2.94
CA GLY A 61 1.62 -5.35 4.13
C GLY A 61 1.06 -6.75 3.88
N GLU A 62 1.29 -7.34 2.70
CA GLU A 62 0.86 -8.71 2.38
C GLU A 62 1.93 -9.73 2.83
N PRO A 63 1.51 -10.87 3.40
CA PRO A 63 2.43 -11.91 3.80
C PRO A 63 3.00 -12.65 2.58
N ILE A 64 4.32 -12.79 2.54
CA ILE A 64 5.06 -13.48 1.46
C ILE A 64 5.81 -14.72 1.96
N ASP A 65 5.49 -15.18 3.17
CA ASP A 65 6.15 -16.29 3.86
C ASP A 65 5.41 -17.64 3.74
N GLU A 66 4.39 -17.71 2.87
CA GLU A 66 3.55 -18.91 2.65
C GLU A 66 2.82 -19.44 3.90
N LYS A 67 2.77 -18.68 5.00
CA LYS A 67 2.10 -19.07 6.26
C LYS A 67 0.63 -18.64 6.32
N GLY A 68 0.02 -18.35 5.17
CA GLY A 68 -1.35 -17.84 5.06
C GLY A 68 -1.52 -16.41 5.60
N ASP A 69 -2.76 -15.98 5.83
CA ASP A 69 -3.05 -14.58 6.18
C ASP A 69 -2.60 -14.20 7.61
N ILE A 70 -2.34 -12.91 7.83
CA ILE A 70 -2.17 -12.35 9.18
C ILE A 70 -3.55 -12.01 9.75
N LYS A 71 -3.99 -12.78 10.74
CA LYS A 71 -5.24 -12.51 11.47
C LYS A 71 -5.06 -11.37 12.47
N THR A 72 -5.36 -10.14 12.06
CA THR A 72 -5.36 -8.95 12.92
C THR A 72 -6.45 -7.97 12.49
N GLY A 73 -7.05 -7.27 13.46
CA GLY A 73 -7.94 -6.13 13.20
C GLY A 73 -7.20 -4.78 13.25
N ARG A 74 -5.89 -4.80 13.50
CA ARG A 74 -5.10 -3.58 13.72
C ARG A 74 -4.18 -3.32 12.54
N PHE A 75 -4.47 -2.23 11.84
CA PHE A 75 -3.69 -1.71 10.72
C PHE A 75 -3.24 -0.29 11.04
N LEU A 76 -2.05 0.09 10.56
CA LEU A 76 -1.55 1.46 10.67
C LEU A 76 -1.06 1.95 9.30
N PRO A 77 -1.21 3.25 8.99
CA PRO A 77 -0.62 3.84 7.79
C PRO A 77 0.90 3.85 7.91
N ILE A 78 1.60 3.67 6.77
CA ILE A 78 3.06 3.78 6.71
C ILE A 78 3.54 5.24 6.84
N HIS A 79 2.67 6.19 6.51
CA HIS A 79 2.89 7.63 6.69
C HIS A 79 2.32 8.10 8.00
N ARG A 80 3.16 8.77 8.80
CA ARG A 80 2.76 9.39 10.06
C ARG A 80 3.72 10.52 10.39
N GLU A 81 3.18 11.59 10.94
CA GLU A 81 3.97 12.69 11.50
C GLU A 81 4.92 12.19 12.59
N ALA A 82 6.06 12.86 12.70
CA ALA A 82 6.99 12.62 13.79
C ALA A 82 6.31 12.89 15.15
N PRO A 83 6.73 12.20 16.22
CA PRO A 83 6.27 12.53 17.57
C PRO A 83 6.57 13.99 17.90
N ALA A 84 5.64 14.65 18.60
CA ALA A 84 5.88 15.99 19.12
C ALA A 84 7.04 15.97 20.12
N PHE A 85 7.80 17.07 20.16
CA PHE A 85 8.74 17.30 21.23
C PHE A 85 7.97 17.50 22.54
N VAL A 86 8.37 16.79 23.59
CA VAL A 86 7.82 16.91 24.95
C VAL A 86 8.99 17.20 25.87
N GLU A 87 8.89 18.28 26.65
CA GLU A 87 9.91 18.70 27.62
C GLU A 87 9.99 17.74 28.82
#